data_AF-A0A252AZT2-F1
#
_entry.id   AF-A0A252AZT2-F1
#
_cell.length_a   1.000
_cell.length_b   1.000
_cell.length_c   1.000
_cell.angle_alpha   90.00
_cell.angle_beta   90.00
_cell.angle_gamma   90.00
#
_symmetry.space_group_name_H-M   'P 1'
#
loop_
_entity.id
_entity.type
_entity.pdbx_description
1 polymer ?
#
loop_
_entity_poly.entity_id
_entity_poly.type
_entity_poly.pdbx_seq_one_letter_code
_entity_poly.pdbx_strand_id
1 'polypeptide(L)'
;MAICHFDVKAVSRATGRSAVAAAAYRTGETLTNDRDGVTHDYAKRTGVDGKFVVVPSGCEWAADRSKLWNAAEAAERRKDAKVAREYVVAIPHELDAPAREALVRGFAESIVERFGVAADVALHAPGKDGDQRNHHAHILTTTRVVEPDGLGAKTRQLDVASTAAAEVSSLRELWAMQCNEALEKNHQKARVEPRSYAAQGIDRVPGVHLGPEATAIERREQKAQGQNYKPRTFKAKQNAAAAERNAVIDAAKKLIGAAEQAITIATSAAKE
;
A
#
# COMPACT_ATOMS: atom_id res chain seq x y z
N MET A 1 11.01 13.09 4.59
CA MET A 1 10.80 12.00 3.61
C MET A 1 9.32 11.71 3.55
N ALA A 2 8.76 11.59 2.35
CA ALA A 2 7.41 11.08 2.17
C ALA A 2 7.38 9.57 2.47
N ILE A 3 6.20 9.04 2.81
CA ILE A 3 6.03 7.64 3.19
C ILE A 3 6.21 6.75 1.96
N CYS A 4 7.04 5.71 2.06
CA CYS A 4 7.11 4.63 1.09
C CYS A 4 6.49 3.36 1.69
N HIS A 5 5.29 2.99 1.24
CA HIS A 5 4.69 1.69 1.53
C HIS A 5 4.24 1.05 0.21
N PHE A 6 4.67 -0.19 0.00
CA PHE A 6 4.34 -0.99 -1.17
C PHE A 6 4.26 -2.46 -0.78
N ASP A 7 3.05 -3.01 -0.80
CA ASP A 7 2.74 -4.39 -0.45
C ASP A 7 2.01 -5.07 -1.60
N VAL A 8 2.32 -6.34 -1.87
CA VAL A 8 1.67 -7.15 -2.91
C VAL A 8 1.23 -8.47 -2.31
N LYS A 9 -0.07 -8.77 -2.41
CA LYS A 9 -0.65 -9.98 -1.84
C LYS A 9 -1.68 -10.61 -2.75
N ALA A 10 -1.78 -11.94 -2.70
CA ALA A 10 -2.81 -12.66 -3.41
C ALA A 10 -4.12 -12.70 -2.61
N VAL A 11 -5.24 -12.64 -3.31
CA VAL A 11 -6.55 -13.07 -2.79
C VAL A 11 -6.71 -14.54 -3.15
N SER A 12 -6.75 -15.41 -2.14
CA SER A 12 -6.87 -16.85 -2.32
C SER A 12 -8.12 -17.39 -1.63
N ARG A 13 -8.82 -18.27 -2.34
CA ARG A 13 -9.97 -19.02 -1.81
C ARG A 13 -9.64 -19.89 -0.61
N ALA A 14 -8.39 -20.34 -0.47
CA ALA A 14 -7.94 -21.11 0.70
C ALA A 14 -8.09 -20.33 2.02
N THR A 15 -8.13 -19.00 1.95
CA THR A 15 -8.34 -18.11 3.11
C THR A 15 -9.80 -17.68 3.29
N GLY A 16 -10.74 -18.30 2.57
CA GLY A 16 -12.16 -17.94 2.59
C GLY A 16 -12.49 -16.63 1.87
N ARG A 17 -11.53 -16.06 1.11
CA ARG A 17 -11.70 -14.78 0.40
C ARG A 17 -12.17 -15.01 -1.04
N SER A 18 -12.97 -14.09 -1.56
CA SER A 18 -13.33 -13.99 -2.99
C SER A 18 -12.86 -12.65 -3.56
N ALA A 19 -12.69 -12.60 -4.89
CA ALA A 19 -12.37 -11.38 -5.61
C ALA A 19 -13.53 -10.38 -5.57
N VAL A 20 -14.77 -10.87 -5.68
CA VAL A 20 -15.99 -10.03 -5.59
C VAL A 20 -16.11 -9.38 -4.20
N ALA A 21 -15.96 -10.14 -3.12
CA ALA A 21 -15.96 -9.58 -1.77
C ALA A 21 -14.82 -8.58 -1.57
N ALA A 22 -13.65 -8.89 -2.16
CA ALA A 22 -12.50 -8.01 -2.06
C ALA A 22 -12.77 -6.65 -2.75
N ALA A 23 -13.26 -6.67 -3.98
CA ALA A 23 -13.60 -5.48 -4.74
C ALA A 23 -14.66 -4.64 -4.01
N ALA A 24 -15.80 -5.25 -3.66
CA ALA A 24 -16.90 -4.61 -2.96
C ALA A 24 -16.44 -3.92 -1.67
N TYR A 25 -15.63 -4.62 -0.86
CA TYR A 25 -15.08 -4.07 0.38
C TYR A 25 -14.29 -2.79 0.11
N ARG A 26 -13.36 -2.81 -0.84
CA ARG A 26 -12.43 -1.70 -1.10
C ARG A 26 -13.15 -0.48 -1.68
N THR A 27 -14.04 -0.70 -2.64
CA THR A 27 -14.72 0.40 -3.33
C THR A 27 -15.98 0.91 -2.60
N GLY A 28 -16.39 0.24 -1.53
CA GLY A 28 -17.61 0.59 -0.79
C GLY A 28 -18.85 0.37 -1.64
N GLU A 29 -18.88 -0.69 -2.43
CA GLU A 29 -19.99 -1.04 -3.32
C GLU A 29 -20.72 -2.29 -2.86
N THR A 30 -21.87 -2.53 -3.50
CA THR A 30 -22.67 -3.74 -3.33
C THR A 30 -22.47 -4.62 -4.55
N LEU A 31 -21.81 -5.78 -4.39
CA LEU A 31 -21.59 -6.74 -5.47
C LEU A 31 -22.07 -8.13 -5.06
N THR A 32 -22.67 -8.85 -6.00
CA THR A 32 -23.07 -10.26 -5.81
C THR A 32 -22.05 -11.17 -6.46
N ASN A 33 -21.64 -12.21 -5.71
CA ASN A 33 -20.77 -13.26 -6.21
C ASN A 33 -21.63 -14.39 -6.80
N ASP A 34 -21.63 -14.51 -8.12
CA ASP A 34 -22.48 -15.47 -8.84
C ASP A 34 -22.14 -16.93 -8.49
N ARG A 35 -20.92 -17.18 -8.04
CA ARG A 35 -20.44 -18.53 -7.68
C ARG A 35 -21.16 -19.10 -6.45
N ASP A 36 -21.45 -18.27 -5.45
CA ASP A 36 -22.05 -18.71 -4.18
C ASP A 36 -23.35 -17.96 -3.84
N GLY A 37 -23.79 -17.03 -4.69
CA GLY A 37 -25.00 -16.24 -4.52
C GLY A 37 -24.90 -15.18 -3.41
N VAL A 38 -23.74 -15.00 -2.79
CA VAL A 38 -23.58 -14.06 -1.66
C VAL A 38 -23.45 -12.64 -2.18
N THR A 39 -24.31 -11.75 -1.68
CA THR A 39 -24.19 -10.30 -1.88
C THR A 39 -23.34 -9.67 -0.78
N HIS A 40 -22.30 -8.96 -1.18
CA HIS A 40 -21.41 -8.20 -0.31
C HIS A 40 -21.79 -6.72 -0.37
N ASP A 41 -22.51 -6.22 0.64
CA ASP A 41 -22.94 -4.83 0.73
C ASP A 41 -22.01 -4.00 1.63
N TYR A 42 -21.26 -3.10 1.00
CA TYR A 42 -20.41 -2.12 1.69
C TYR A 42 -20.79 -0.67 1.35
N ALA A 43 -22.03 -0.41 0.92
CA ALA A 43 -22.49 0.92 0.51
C ALA A 43 -22.40 1.98 1.63
N LYS A 44 -22.39 1.55 2.90
CA LYS A 44 -22.22 2.42 4.07
C LYS A 44 -20.76 2.77 4.39
N ARG A 45 -19.80 2.27 3.62
CA ARG A 45 -18.38 2.52 3.85
C ARG A 45 -18.05 3.99 3.55
N THR A 46 -17.30 4.60 4.45
CA THR A 46 -16.78 5.96 4.30
C THR A 46 -15.27 5.94 4.08
N GLY A 47 -14.71 7.08 3.66
CA GLY A 47 -13.27 7.23 3.41
C GLY A 47 -12.79 6.51 2.14
N VAL A 48 -13.65 6.46 1.12
CA VAL A 48 -13.27 6.10 -0.26
C VAL A 48 -13.30 7.40 -1.07
N ASP A 49 -12.12 7.94 -1.38
CA ASP A 49 -11.97 9.24 -2.04
C ASP A 49 -12.17 9.14 -3.55
N GLY A 50 -11.92 7.97 -4.13
CA GLY A 50 -12.05 7.73 -5.56
C GLY A 50 -12.04 6.24 -5.87
N LYS A 51 -12.70 5.86 -6.97
CA LYS A 51 -12.73 4.48 -7.46
C LYS A 51 -12.90 4.43 -8.96
N PHE A 52 -12.13 3.58 -9.62
CA PHE A 52 -12.17 3.41 -11.08
C PHE A 52 -11.54 2.08 -11.47
N VAL A 53 -11.85 1.59 -12.67
CA VAL A 53 -11.20 0.42 -13.26
C VAL A 53 -10.37 0.88 -14.45
N VAL A 54 -9.13 0.41 -14.53
CA VAL A 54 -8.26 0.55 -15.70
C VAL A 54 -8.21 -0.81 -16.40
N VAL A 55 -8.42 -0.80 -17.71
CA VAL A 55 -8.48 -2.00 -18.55
C VAL A 55 -7.62 -1.82 -19.79
N PRO A 56 -7.13 -2.91 -20.40
CA PRO A 56 -6.49 -2.83 -21.72
C PRO A 56 -7.45 -2.26 -22.78
N SER A 57 -6.90 -1.64 -23.82
CA SER A 57 -7.69 -1.14 -24.95
C SER A 57 -8.45 -2.29 -25.63
N GLY A 58 -9.72 -2.06 -25.99
CA GLY A 58 -10.59 -3.08 -26.60
C GLY A 58 -11.19 -4.09 -25.61
N CYS A 59 -11.00 -3.87 -24.30
CA CYS A 59 -11.52 -4.73 -23.24
C CYS A 59 -12.55 -3.99 -22.36
N GLU A 60 -13.41 -3.16 -22.96
CA GLU A 60 -14.32 -2.26 -22.24
C GLU A 60 -15.33 -3.01 -21.37
N TRP A 61 -15.62 -4.28 -21.67
CA TRP A 61 -16.46 -5.14 -20.84
C TRP A 61 -15.93 -5.26 -19.41
N ALA A 62 -14.61 -5.22 -19.23
CA ALA A 62 -13.94 -5.35 -17.94
C ALA A 62 -14.00 -4.07 -17.09
N ALA A 63 -14.46 -2.94 -17.66
CA ALA A 63 -14.68 -1.72 -16.88
C ALA A 63 -15.88 -1.83 -15.94
N ASP A 64 -16.81 -2.76 -16.23
CA ASP A 64 -17.87 -3.15 -15.30
C ASP A 64 -17.27 -4.05 -14.21
N ARG A 65 -17.18 -3.50 -13.00
CA ARG A 65 -16.61 -4.17 -11.82
C ARG A 65 -17.31 -5.48 -11.48
N SER A 66 -18.63 -5.55 -11.60
CA SER A 66 -19.39 -6.77 -11.30
C SER A 66 -19.05 -7.87 -12.32
N LYS A 67 -19.07 -7.53 -13.61
CA LYS A 67 -18.71 -8.46 -14.69
C LYS A 67 -17.26 -8.93 -14.56
N LEU A 68 -16.32 -8.01 -14.31
CA LEU A 68 -14.90 -8.32 -14.18
C LEU A 68 -14.64 -9.34 -13.07
N TRP A 69 -15.17 -9.09 -11.86
CA TRP A 69 -14.85 -9.92 -10.70
C TRP A 69 -15.61 -11.24 -10.69
N ASN A 70 -16.82 -11.29 -11.25
CA ASN A 70 -17.49 -12.56 -11.49
C ASN A 70 -16.79 -13.40 -12.58
N ALA A 71 -16.28 -12.78 -13.65
CA ALA A 71 -15.44 -13.48 -14.63
C ALA A 71 -14.14 -14.03 -14.00
N ALA A 72 -13.50 -13.25 -13.11
CA ALA A 72 -12.30 -13.69 -12.39
C ALA A 72 -12.56 -14.89 -11.46
N GLU A 73 -13.71 -14.90 -10.78
CA GLU A 73 -14.13 -16.06 -9.99
C GLU A 73 -14.45 -17.27 -10.89
N ALA A 74 -15.19 -17.09 -11.98
CA ALA A 74 -15.55 -18.18 -12.89
C ALA A 74 -14.34 -18.82 -13.58
N ALA A 75 -13.29 -18.05 -13.86
CA ALA A 75 -12.08 -18.52 -14.55
C ALA A 75 -11.21 -19.49 -13.69
N GLU A 76 -11.46 -19.58 -12.38
CA GLU A 76 -10.70 -20.43 -11.47
C GLU A 76 -11.55 -21.61 -10.95
N ARG A 77 -11.01 -22.83 -11.09
CA ARG A 77 -11.73 -24.06 -10.70
C ARG A 77 -11.35 -24.60 -9.31
N ARG A 78 -10.12 -24.37 -8.86
CA ARG A 78 -9.61 -24.97 -7.62
C ARG A 78 -10.11 -24.21 -6.38
N LYS A 79 -10.30 -24.95 -5.29
CA LYS A 79 -10.71 -24.41 -3.98
C LYS A 79 -9.66 -23.52 -3.31
N ASP A 80 -8.40 -23.62 -3.74
CA ASP A 80 -7.25 -22.86 -3.23
C ASP A 80 -6.75 -21.81 -4.22
N ALA A 81 -7.48 -21.60 -5.34
CA ALA A 81 -7.05 -20.73 -6.41
C ALA A 81 -6.82 -19.29 -5.91
N LYS A 82 -5.77 -18.67 -6.46
CA LYS A 82 -5.56 -17.23 -6.40
C LYS A 82 -6.46 -16.60 -7.46
N VAL A 83 -7.42 -15.79 -7.02
CA VAL A 83 -8.49 -15.21 -7.84
C VAL A 83 -8.22 -13.75 -8.19
N ALA A 84 -7.46 -13.04 -7.35
CA ALA A 84 -7.02 -11.67 -7.60
C ALA A 84 -5.65 -11.42 -6.96
N ARG A 85 -4.99 -10.33 -7.36
CA ARG A 85 -3.78 -9.81 -6.71
C ARG A 85 -3.97 -8.36 -6.32
N GLU A 86 -3.60 -8.04 -5.10
CA GLU A 86 -3.78 -6.72 -4.50
C GLU A 86 -2.43 -6.05 -4.29
N TYR A 87 -2.31 -4.82 -4.79
CA TYR A 87 -1.23 -3.91 -4.47
C TYR A 87 -1.77 -2.87 -3.50
N VAL A 88 -1.05 -2.66 -2.39
CA VAL A 88 -1.36 -1.59 -1.43
C VAL A 88 -0.22 -0.60 -1.45
N VAL A 89 -0.53 0.64 -1.78
CA VAL A 89 0.46 1.72 -1.93
C VAL A 89 0.10 2.89 -1.02
N ALA A 90 1.08 3.42 -0.30
CA ALA A 90 0.92 4.71 0.37
C ALA A 90 1.08 5.84 -0.65
N ILE A 91 0.17 6.80 -0.60
CA ILE A 91 0.15 7.96 -1.47
C ILE A 91 0.75 9.14 -0.69
N PRO A 92 1.66 9.95 -1.28
CA PRO A 92 2.18 11.12 -0.60
C PRO A 92 1.07 12.10 -0.19
N HIS A 93 0.94 12.36 1.10
CA HIS A 93 -0.06 13.28 1.66
C HIS A 93 0.15 14.74 1.27
N GLU A 94 1.36 15.07 0.80
CA GLU A 94 1.74 16.38 0.27
C GLU A 94 1.03 16.72 -1.05
N LEU A 95 0.53 15.71 -1.76
CA LEU A 95 -0.25 15.89 -2.98
C LEU A 95 -1.72 16.16 -2.65
N ASP A 96 -2.38 17.01 -3.44
CA ASP A 96 -3.81 17.25 -3.33
C ASP A 96 -4.65 16.09 -3.94
N ALA A 97 -5.97 16.12 -3.78
CA ALA A 97 -6.83 15.01 -4.22
C ALA A 97 -6.71 14.70 -5.73
N PRO A 98 -6.75 15.68 -6.65
CA PRO A 98 -6.55 15.42 -8.08
C PRO A 98 -5.17 14.81 -8.40
N ALA A 99 -4.09 15.34 -7.81
CA ALA A 99 -2.75 14.81 -8.05
C ALA A 99 -2.58 13.38 -7.49
N ARG A 100 -3.21 13.07 -6.34
CA ARG A 100 -3.25 11.72 -5.78
C ARG A 100 -3.97 10.75 -6.71
N GLU A 101 -5.13 11.13 -7.26
CA GLU A 101 -5.84 10.27 -8.22
C GLU A 101 -5.01 10.04 -9.49
N ALA A 102 -4.44 11.10 -10.07
CA ALA A 102 -3.64 11.01 -11.28
C ALA A 102 -2.41 10.11 -11.10
N LEU A 103 -1.70 10.22 -9.96
CA LEU A 103 -0.57 9.37 -9.61
C LEU A 103 -0.97 7.89 -9.55
N VAL A 104 -2.05 7.56 -8.84
CA VAL A 104 -2.51 6.18 -8.69
C VAL A 104 -3.00 5.61 -10.02
N ARG A 105 -3.66 6.44 -10.84
CA ARG A 105 -4.11 6.06 -12.19
C ARG A 105 -2.94 5.71 -13.09
N GLY A 106 -1.91 6.56 -13.17
CA GLY A 106 -0.72 6.29 -13.98
C GLY A 106 0.01 5.01 -13.57
N PHE A 107 0.07 4.74 -12.26
CA PHE A 107 0.66 3.48 -11.79
C PHE A 107 -0.21 2.26 -12.13
N ALA A 108 -1.53 2.37 -12.02
CA ALA A 108 -2.45 1.31 -12.43
C ALA A 108 -2.36 1.04 -13.94
N GLU A 109 -2.25 2.08 -14.78
CA GLU A 109 -2.01 1.97 -16.22
C GLU A 109 -0.70 1.24 -16.52
N SER A 110 0.38 1.56 -15.79
CA SER A 110 1.67 0.86 -15.93
C SER A 110 1.57 -0.64 -15.60
N ILE A 111 0.75 -1.02 -14.60
CA ILE A 111 0.48 -2.41 -14.26
C ILE A 111 -0.31 -3.10 -15.37
N VAL A 112 -1.36 -2.44 -15.88
CA VAL A 112 -2.21 -2.95 -16.96
C VAL A 112 -1.39 -3.17 -18.24
N GLU A 113 -0.57 -2.20 -18.64
CA GLU A 113 0.32 -2.30 -19.80
C GLU A 113 1.34 -3.43 -19.65
N ARG A 114 1.97 -3.54 -18.47
CA ARG A 114 3.02 -4.53 -18.21
C ARG A 114 2.52 -5.97 -18.19
N PHE A 115 1.29 -6.20 -17.71
CA PHE A 115 0.79 -7.56 -17.46
C PHE A 115 -0.45 -7.95 -18.28
N GLY A 116 -1.06 -7.02 -19.01
CA GLY A 116 -2.32 -7.23 -19.74
C GLY A 116 -3.51 -7.53 -18.83
N VAL A 117 -3.43 -7.22 -17.53
CA VAL A 117 -4.50 -7.46 -16.55
C VAL A 117 -5.47 -6.26 -16.50
N ALA A 118 -6.62 -6.41 -15.85
CA ALA A 118 -7.40 -5.24 -15.40
C ALA A 118 -6.96 -4.84 -13.98
N ALA A 119 -7.08 -3.56 -13.65
CA ALA A 119 -6.77 -2.99 -12.35
C ALA A 119 -7.97 -2.18 -11.81
N ASP A 120 -8.60 -2.68 -10.76
CA ASP A 120 -9.67 -2.02 -10.01
C ASP A 120 -9.09 -1.26 -8.83
N VAL A 121 -9.26 0.06 -8.82
CA VAL A 121 -8.61 0.97 -7.90
C VAL A 121 -9.63 1.54 -6.91
N ALA A 122 -9.26 1.55 -5.63
CA ALA A 122 -9.93 2.31 -4.57
C ALA A 122 -8.91 3.18 -3.82
N LEU A 123 -9.12 4.49 -3.83
CA LEU A 123 -8.35 5.46 -3.05
C LEU A 123 -9.04 5.66 -1.71
N HIS A 124 -8.26 5.64 -0.62
CA HIS A 124 -8.76 5.79 0.73
C HIS A 124 -8.15 7.00 1.44
N ALA A 125 -9.03 7.77 2.08
CA ALA A 125 -8.65 8.79 3.04
C ALA A 125 -8.16 8.15 4.35
N PRO A 126 -7.35 8.89 5.12
CA PRO A 126 -7.08 8.58 6.52
C PRO A 126 -8.37 8.36 7.31
N GLY A 127 -8.35 7.35 8.19
CA GLY A 127 -9.44 7.18 9.16
C GLY A 127 -9.44 8.29 10.20
N LYS A 128 -10.62 8.60 10.77
CA LYS A 128 -10.80 9.63 11.81
C LYS A 128 -9.84 9.49 13.00
N ASP A 129 -9.64 8.26 13.47
CA ASP A 129 -8.76 7.93 14.60
C ASP A 129 -7.36 7.45 14.13
N GLY A 130 -6.96 7.78 12.90
CA GLY A 130 -5.69 7.36 12.27
C GLY A 130 -4.71 8.50 12.06
N ASP A 131 -3.51 8.16 11.58
CA ASP A 131 -2.57 9.18 11.08
C ASP A 131 -3.18 9.85 9.85
N GLN A 132 -3.43 11.16 9.94
CA GLN A 132 -4.05 11.97 8.88
C GLN A 132 -3.19 12.11 7.63
N ARG A 133 -1.98 11.54 7.61
CA ARG A 133 -1.10 11.45 6.44
C ARG A 133 -1.27 10.14 5.68
N ASN A 134 -2.01 9.17 6.23
CA ASN A 134 -2.13 7.83 5.67
C ASN A 134 -3.15 7.73 4.51
N HIS A 135 -2.93 8.50 3.45
CA HIS A 135 -3.60 8.28 2.17
C HIS A 135 -3.01 7.02 1.53
N HIS A 136 -3.87 6.13 1.05
CA HIS A 136 -3.43 4.88 0.43
C HIS A 136 -4.40 4.44 -0.67
N ALA A 137 -3.90 3.65 -1.62
CA ALA A 137 -4.73 3.00 -2.61
C ALA A 137 -4.64 1.48 -2.49
N HIS A 138 -5.79 0.84 -2.70
CA HIS A 138 -5.88 -0.57 -3.01
C HIS A 138 -6.06 -0.71 -4.52
N ILE A 139 -5.15 -1.44 -5.18
CA ILE A 139 -5.23 -1.76 -6.61
C ILE A 139 -5.41 -3.27 -6.70
N LEU A 140 -6.61 -3.71 -7.04
CA LEU A 140 -6.95 -5.12 -7.17
C LEU A 140 -6.90 -5.49 -8.67
N THR A 141 -6.09 -6.48 -9.00
CA THR A 141 -5.88 -6.93 -10.38
C THR A 141 -6.36 -8.34 -10.61
N THR A 142 -6.76 -8.63 -11.84
CA THR A 142 -7.02 -10.01 -12.27
C THR A 142 -5.73 -10.82 -12.23
N THR A 143 -5.85 -12.14 -12.02
CA THR A 143 -4.71 -13.07 -12.15
C THR A 143 -4.52 -13.58 -13.58
N ARG A 144 -5.29 -13.06 -14.52
CA ARG A 144 -5.31 -13.44 -15.93
C ARG A 144 -5.29 -12.20 -16.80
N VAL A 145 -4.68 -12.35 -17.96
CA VAL A 145 -4.76 -11.36 -19.04
C VAL A 145 -6.23 -11.14 -19.40
N VAL A 146 -6.60 -9.90 -19.66
CA VAL A 146 -7.91 -9.50 -20.13
C VAL A 146 -7.84 -9.37 -21.64
N GLU A 147 -8.74 -10.05 -22.33
CA GLU A 147 -8.90 -10.08 -23.78
C GLU A 147 -10.28 -9.49 -24.13
N PRO A 148 -10.52 -9.08 -25.40
CA PRO A 148 -11.77 -8.43 -25.79
C PRO A 148 -13.05 -9.22 -25.48
N ASP A 149 -12.97 -10.54 -25.39
CA ASP A 149 -14.07 -11.47 -25.17
C ASP A 149 -14.04 -12.20 -23.81
N GLY A 150 -13.04 -11.94 -22.96
CA GLY A 150 -12.97 -12.56 -21.63
C GLY A 150 -11.60 -12.56 -20.97
N LEU A 151 -11.41 -13.46 -20.00
CA LEU A 151 -10.14 -13.65 -19.32
C LEU A 151 -9.33 -14.78 -19.97
N GLY A 152 -8.14 -14.45 -20.45
CA GLY A 152 -7.23 -15.36 -21.11
C GLY A 152 -6.25 -16.07 -20.16
N ALA A 153 -4.98 -16.10 -20.57
CA ALA A 153 -3.91 -16.82 -19.90
C ALA A 153 -3.65 -16.28 -18.47
N LYS A 154 -3.29 -17.21 -17.56
CA LYS A 154 -2.94 -16.85 -16.17
C LYS A 154 -1.55 -16.21 -16.12
N THR A 155 -1.45 -15.04 -15.49
CA THR A 155 -0.16 -14.37 -15.23
C THR A 155 0.64 -15.18 -14.21
N ARG A 156 1.97 -15.20 -14.36
CA ARG A 156 2.87 -16.05 -13.54
C ARG A 156 4.02 -15.28 -12.90
N GLN A 157 4.30 -14.08 -13.38
CA GLN A 157 5.44 -13.24 -13.03
C GLN A 157 5.57 -13.03 -11.50
N LEU A 158 4.43 -12.88 -10.81
CA LEU A 158 4.33 -12.68 -9.36
C LEU A 158 3.91 -13.94 -8.58
N ASP A 159 3.84 -15.10 -9.24
CA ASP A 159 3.50 -16.39 -8.61
C ASP A 159 4.69 -17.35 -8.51
N VAL A 160 5.76 -17.09 -9.26
CA VAL A 160 6.96 -17.92 -9.28
C VAL A 160 7.99 -17.32 -8.33
N ALA A 161 8.44 -18.11 -7.35
CA ALA A 161 9.33 -17.62 -6.29
C ALA A 161 10.64 -17.00 -6.82
N SER A 162 11.19 -17.55 -7.92
CA SER A 162 12.43 -17.05 -8.53
C SER A 162 12.29 -15.68 -9.20
N THR A 163 11.08 -15.29 -9.63
CA THR A 163 10.85 -14.02 -10.34
C THR A 163 10.10 -13.00 -9.48
N ALA A 164 9.26 -13.45 -8.54
CA ALA A 164 8.34 -12.59 -7.80
C ALA A 164 9.08 -11.52 -6.98
N ALA A 165 10.20 -11.86 -6.35
CA ALA A 165 10.95 -10.88 -5.55
C ALA A 165 11.53 -9.74 -6.41
N ALA A 166 12.14 -10.07 -7.55
CA ALA A 166 12.67 -9.08 -8.48
C ALA A 166 11.56 -8.21 -9.08
N GLU A 167 10.43 -8.83 -9.44
CA GLU A 167 9.29 -8.12 -10.00
C GLU A 167 8.65 -7.16 -9.00
N VAL A 168 8.48 -7.58 -7.74
CA VAL A 168 7.97 -6.72 -6.67
C VAL A 168 8.93 -5.56 -6.39
N SER A 169 10.25 -5.79 -6.43
CA SER A 169 11.24 -4.72 -6.28
C SER A 169 11.18 -3.72 -7.43
N SER A 170 11.09 -4.19 -8.68
CA SER A 170 10.94 -3.33 -9.86
C SER A 170 9.66 -2.48 -9.79
N LEU A 171 8.53 -3.06 -9.36
CA LEU A 171 7.29 -2.31 -9.19
C LEU A 171 7.36 -1.31 -8.04
N ARG A 172 8.07 -1.62 -6.95
CA ARG A 172 8.30 -0.69 -5.85
C ARG A 172 9.15 0.50 -6.28
N GLU A 173 10.18 0.26 -7.07
CA GLU A 173 11.02 1.32 -7.66
C GLU A 173 10.22 2.20 -8.61
N LEU A 174 9.41 1.59 -9.49
CA LEU A 174 8.50 2.30 -10.38
C LEU A 174 7.51 3.18 -9.61
N TRP A 175 6.91 2.66 -8.54
CA TRP A 175 6.01 3.43 -7.68
C TRP A 175 6.71 4.64 -7.05
N ALA A 176 7.92 4.44 -6.50
CA ALA A 176 8.68 5.53 -5.90
C ALA A 176 9.12 6.59 -6.92
N MET A 177 9.49 6.16 -8.13
CA MET A 177 9.81 7.05 -9.24
C MET A 177 8.61 7.94 -9.58
N GLN A 178 7.44 7.35 -9.85
CA GLN A 178 6.21 8.11 -10.17
C GLN A 178 5.77 9.01 -9.01
N CYS A 179 5.93 8.57 -7.76
CA CYS A 179 5.69 9.43 -6.59
C CYS A 179 6.59 10.67 -6.61
N ASN A 180 7.87 10.49 -6.87
CA ASN A 180 8.85 11.59 -6.89
C ASN A 180 8.58 12.57 -8.04
N GLU A 181 8.23 12.06 -9.23
CA GLU A 181 7.81 12.89 -10.36
C GLU A 181 6.55 13.70 -10.04
N ALA A 182 5.53 13.06 -9.43
CA ALA A 182 4.32 13.74 -9.02
C ALA A 182 4.59 14.82 -7.95
N LEU A 183 5.44 14.52 -6.97
CA LEU A 183 5.85 15.48 -5.93
C LEU A 183 6.58 16.68 -6.55
N GLU A 184 7.51 16.43 -7.48
CA GLU A 184 8.24 17.48 -8.18
C GLU A 184 7.32 18.37 -9.03
N LYS A 185 6.43 17.76 -9.82
CA LYS A 185 5.43 18.46 -10.63
C LYS A 185 4.51 19.36 -9.80
N ASN A 186 4.24 18.99 -8.55
CA ASN A 186 3.45 19.76 -7.60
C ASN A 186 4.31 20.63 -6.66
N HIS A 187 5.57 20.88 -7.02
CA HIS A 187 6.51 21.74 -6.29
C HIS A 187 6.74 21.34 -4.82
N GLN A 188 6.56 20.05 -4.51
CA GLN A 188 6.80 19.52 -3.17
C GLN A 188 8.28 19.19 -3.00
N LYS A 189 8.85 19.55 -1.84
CA LYS A 189 10.24 19.21 -1.48
C LYS A 189 10.40 17.77 -1.00
N ALA A 190 9.30 17.15 -0.56
CA ALA A 190 9.31 15.77 -0.09
C ALA A 190 9.71 14.81 -1.23
N ARG A 191 10.37 13.70 -0.86
CA ARG A 191 10.74 12.60 -1.76
C ARG A 191 10.48 11.27 -1.08
N VAL A 192 10.17 10.27 -1.89
CA VAL A 192 9.96 8.86 -1.54
C VAL A 192 11.25 8.09 -1.85
N GLU A 193 11.68 7.27 -0.90
CA GLU A 193 12.84 6.40 -1.03
C GLU A 193 12.40 4.94 -0.84
N PRO A 194 12.50 4.10 -1.88
CA PRO A 194 11.97 2.73 -1.85
C PRO A 194 12.83 1.74 -1.07
N ARG A 195 14.11 2.07 -0.80
CA ARG A 195 15.03 1.21 -0.05
C ARG A 195 14.69 1.20 1.43
N SER A 196 15.05 0.12 2.13
CA SER A 196 14.95 0.08 3.59
C SER A 196 15.91 1.08 4.25
N TYR A 197 15.66 1.47 5.51
CA TYR A 197 16.58 2.33 6.26
C TYR A 197 18.01 1.77 6.27
N ALA A 198 18.17 0.47 6.46
CA ALA A 198 19.47 -0.19 6.42
C ALA A 198 20.16 -0.04 5.05
N ALA A 199 19.44 -0.21 3.94
CA ALA A 199 19.98 -0.06 2.59
C ALA A 199 20.27 1.42 2.21
N GLN A 200 19.72 2.37 2.95
CA GLN A 200 20.05 3.80 2.85
C GLN A 200 21.22 4.20 3.77
N GLY A 201 21.71 3.31 4.63
CA GLY A 201 22.68 3.65 5.68
C GLY A 201 22.08 4.49 6.82
N ILE A 202 20.76 4.45 7.01
CA ILE A 202 20.08 5.15 8.10
C ILE A 202 19.98 4.22 9.30
N ASP A 203 20.67 4.54 10.39
CA ASP A 203 20.49 3.85 11.67
C ASP A 203 19.14 4.20 12.28
N ARG A 204 18.12 3.44 11.89
CA ARG A 204 16.77 3.52 12.45
C ARG A 204 16.12 2.16 12.40
N VAL A 205 15.57 1.73 13.53
CA VAL A 205 14.80 0.50 13.66
C VAL A 205 13.41 0.72 13.05
N PRO A 206 13.01 -0.03 12.00
CA PRO A 206 11.69 0.10 11.42
C PRO A 206 10.61 -0.45 12.38
N GLY A 207 9.43 0.16 12.34
CA GLY A 207 8.24 -0.39 12.99
C GLY A 207 7.66 -1.56 12.19
N VAL A 208 6.90 -2.41 12.88
CA VAL A 208 6.15 -3.54 12.33
C VAL A 208 4.69 -3.14 12.12
N HIS A 209 4.12 -3.51 10.98
CA HIS A 209 2.71 -3.29 10.70
C HIS A 209 1.81 -4.10 11.66
N LEU A 210 0.98 -3.40 12.45
CA LEU A 210 0.09 -4.03 13.44
C LEU A 210 -0.91 -4.99 12.79
N GLY A 211 -1.53 -4.56 11.69
CA GLY A 211 -2.71 -5.22 11.14
C GLY A 211 -4.00 -4.77 11.82
N PRO A 212 -5.17 -5.08 11.23
CA PRO A 212 -6.46 -4.54 11.66
C PRO A 212 -6.86 -4.99 13.07
N GLU A 213 -6.67 -6.27 13.40
CA GLU A 213 -7.04 -6.82 14.72
C GLU A 213 -6.24 -6.19 15.85
N ALA A 214 -4.90 -6.17 15.73
CA ALA A 214 -4.04 -5.55 16.72
C ALA A 214 -4.33 -4.04 16.84
N THR A 215 -4.57 -3.35 15.72
CA THR A 215 -4.96 -1.93 15.73
C THR A 215 -6.28 -1.71 16.48
N ALA A 216 -7.27 -2.59 16.31
CA ALA A 216 -8.55 -2.49 17.02
C ALA A 216 -8.38 -2.70 18.54
N ILE A 217 -7.54 -3.66 18.94
CA ILE A 217 -7.18 -3.88 20.35
C ILE A 217 -6.52 -2.62 20.92
N GLU A 218 -5.45 -2.11 20.28
CA GLU A 218 -4.73 -0.94 20.80
C GLU A 218 -5.61 0.30 20.87
N ARG A 219 -6.46 0.55 19.88
CA ARG A 219 -7.40 1.69 19.91
C ARG A 219 -8.38 1.61 21.06
N ARG A 220 -8.88 0.40 21.37
CA ARG A 220 -9.76 0.19 22.53
C ARG A 220 -9.01 0.48 23.83
N GLU A 221 -7.78 -0.01 23.96
CA GLU A 221 -6.94 0.22 25.14
C GLU A 221 -6.56 1.69 25.31
N GLN A 222 -6.22 2.39 24.22
CA GLN A 222 -5.93 3.83 24.22
C GLN A 222 -7.13 4.64 24.70
N LYS A 223 -8.34 4.32 24.24
CA LYS A 223 -9.58 4.98 24.70
C LYS A 223 -9.86 4.70 26.17
N ALA A 224 -9.55 3.50 26.66
CA ALA A 224 -9.76 3.12 28.06
C ALA A 224 -8.74 3.73 29.03
N GLN A 225 -7.47 3.82 28.62
CA GLN A 225 -6.36 4.20 29.50
C GLN A 225 -5.91 5.66 29.33
N GLY A 226 -6.30 6.33 28.23
CA GLY A 226 -5.93 7.72 27.95
C GLY A 226 -4.41 7.93 27.98
N GLN A 227 -3.96 8.88 28.80
CA GLN A 227 -2.53 9.22 28.95
C GLN A 227 -1.69 8.08 29.56
N ASN A 228 -2.32 7.14 30.27
CA ASN A 228 -1.63 6.01 30.92
C ASN A 228 -1.50 4.78 30.02
N TYR A 229 -1.91 4.88 28.75
CA TYR A 229 -1.90 3.77 27.81
C TYR A 229 -0.51 3.14 27.66
N LYS A 230 -0.48 1.81 27.74
CA LYS A 230 0.69 0.99 27.40
C LYS A 230 0.34 -0.01 26.29
N PRO A 231 1.23 -0.23 25.31
CA PRO A 231 1.01 -1.20 24.23
C PRO A 231 0.68 -2.60 24.75
N ARG A 232 -0.40 -3.22 24.27
CA ARG A 232 -0.87 -4.50 24.80
C ARG A 232 -0.44 -5.69 23.93
N THR A 233 -0.59 -5.55 22.62
CA THR A 233 -0.24 -6.56 21.62
C THR A 233 1.27 -6.67 21.44
N PHE A 234 1.72 -7.85 21.02
CA PHE A 234 3.14 -8.13 20.78
C PHE A 234 3.76 -7.14 19.78
N LYS A 235 3.09 -6.89 18.65
CA LYS A 235 3.59 -5.96 17.63
C LYS A 235 3.62 -4.51 18.11
N ALA A 236 2.63 -4.08 18.90
CA ALA A 236 2.63 -2.73 19.45
C ALA A 236 3.76 -2.52 20.48
N LYS A 237 4.04 -3.53 21.30
CA LYS A 237 5.22 -3.54 22.20
C LYS A 237 6.52 -3.48 21.42
N GLN A 238 6.64 -4.23 20.32
CA GLN A 238 7.80 -4.15 19.43
C GLN A 238 7.98 -2.75 18.84
N ASN A 239 6.88 -2.12 18.39
CA ASN A 239 6.93 -0.76 17.85
C ASN A 239 7.33 0.27 18.91
N ALA A 240 6.85 0.12 20.15
CA ALA A 240 7.26 0.98 21.26
C ALA A 240 8.76 0.81 21.58
N ALA A 241 9.24 -0.44 21.65
CA ALA A 241 10.67 -0.71 21.86
C ALA A 241 11.54 -0.17 20.69
N ALA A 242 11.07 -0.26 19.45
CA ALA A 242 11.73 0.34 18.30
C ALA A 242 11.76 1.87 18.39
N ALA A 243 10.68 2.51 18.83
CA ALA A 243 10.61 3.94 19.06
C ALA A 243 11.57 4.41 20.16
N GLU A 244 11.65 3.68 21.27
CA GLU A 244 12.61 3.94 22.36
C GLU A 244 14.06 3.84 21.86
N ARG A 245 14.40 2.78 21.12
CA ARG A 245 15.73 2.62 20.52
C ARG A 245 16.06 3.77 19.56
N ASN A 246 15.09 4.16 18.71
CA ASN A 246 15.28 5.27 17.78
C ASN A 246 15.49 6.60 18.52
N ALA A 247 14.78 6.85 19.62
CA ALA A 247 14.99 8.05 20.43
C ALA A 247 16.41 8.12 21.02
N VAL A 248 16.95 6.98 21.47
CA VAL A 248 18.35 6.88 21.94
C VAL A 248 19.33 7.14 20.79
N ILE A 249 19.10 6.56 19.61
CA ILE A 249 19.93 6.78 18.43
C ILE A 249 19.93 8.26 18.02
N ASP A 250 18.75 8.89 17.97
CA ASP A 250 18.60 10.30 17.61
C ASP A 250 19.33 11.22 18.62
N ALA A 251 19.22 10.92 19.92
CA ALA A 251 19.93 11.65 20.97
C ALA A 251 21.46 11.49 20.84
N ALA A 252 21.95 10.27 20.58
CA ALA A 252 23.37 10.00 20.37
C ALA A 252 23.91 10.75 19.14
N LYS A 253 23.19 10.72 18.01
CA LYS A 253 23.55 11.45 16.79
C LYS A 253 23.64 12.96 17.03
N LYS A 254 22.72 13.53 17.81
CA LYS A 254 22.74 14.95 18.17
C LYS A 254 23.96 15.30 19.01
N LEU A 255 24.32 14.46 19.99
CA LEU A 255 25.51 14.67 20.82
C LEU A 255 26.80 14.59 20.00
N ILE A 256 26.92 13.59 19.11
CA ILE A 256 28.06 13.44 18.21
C ILE A 256 28.21 14.68 17.33
N GLY A 257 27.14 15.14 16.67
CA GLY A 257 27.19 16.32 15.83
C GLY A 257 27.57 17.61 16.59
N ALA A 258 27.10 17.76 17.83
CA ALA A 258 27.50 18.89 18.68
C ALA A 258 29.00 18.82 19.06
N ALA A 259 29.52 17.62 19.36
CA ALA A 259 30.93 17.42 19.65
C ALA A 259 31.82 17.71 18.43
N GLU A 260 31.43 17.26 17.24
CA GLU A 260 32.15 17.53 15.97
C GLU A 260 32.22 19.04 15.66
N GLN A 261 31.12 19.76 15.88
CA GLN A 261 31.10 21.22 15.75
C GLN A 261 32.05 21.90 16.74
N ALA A 262 32.03 21.48 18.01
CA ALA A 262 32.91 22.04 19.03
C ALA A 262 34.40 21.79 18.70
N ILE A 263 34.74 20.59 18.24
CA ILE A 263 36.11 20.25 17.80
C ILE A 263 36.54 21.13 16.62
N THR A 264 35.65 21.35 15.65
CA THR A 264 35.94 22.18 14.48
C THR A 264 36.21 23.63 14.89
N ILE A 265 35.38 24.21 15.75
CA ILE A 265 35.56 25.58 16.28
C ILE A 265 36.88 25.71 17.04
N ALA A 266 37.20 24.75 17.91
CA ALA A 266 38.44 24.75 18.68
C ALA A 266 39.67 24.65 17.77
N THR A 267 39.59 23.85 16.70
CA THR A 267 40.69 23.65 15.76
C THR A 267 40.89 24.86 14.84
N SER A 268 39.83 25.57 14.46
CA SER A 268 39.94 26.83 13.70
C SER A 268 40.51 27.96 14.55
N ALA A 269 40.11 28.06 15.82
CA ALA A 269 40.63 29.09 16.73
C ALA A 269 42.12 28.90 17.08
N ALA A 270 42.63 27.66 17.02
CA ALA A 270 44.04 27.36 17.26
C ALA A 270 44.95 27.65 16.05
N LYS A 271 44.40 28.02 14.89
CA LYS A 271 45.14 28.34 13.65
C LYS A 271 45.25 29.85 13.38
N GLU A 272 44.57 30.68 14.16
CA GLU A 272 44.70 32.15 14.19
C GLU A 272 45.69 32.57 15.28
#